data_AF-A0AA35NFE7-F1
#
_entry.id   AF-A0AA35NFE7-F1
#
_cell.length_a   1.000
_cell.length_b   1.000
_cell.length_c   1.000
_cell.angle_alpha   90.00
_cell.angle_beta   90.00
_cell.angle_gamma   90.00
#
_symmetry.space_group_name_H-M   'P 1'
#
loop_
_entity.id
_entity.type
_entity.pdbx_description
1 polymer ?
#
loop_
_entity_poly.entity_id
_entity_poly.type
_entity_poly.pdbx_seq_one_letter_code
_entity_poly.pdbx_strand_id
1 'polypeptide(L)'
;MSQDPITLVSKDDKEYEISRSAAMVSPTLKAMIEGSFRESKGRIELKQFDSHILKKVVEYLNYNFQYSSINEDDDDIPEFEIPTDMSLELLLAADYLNI
;
A
#
# COMPACT_ATOMS: atom_id res chain seq x y z
N MET A 1 -21.05 3.55 8.41
CA MET A 1 -19.98 4.00 7.49
C MET A 1 -19.03 2.82 7.34
N SER A 2 -19.25 1.95 6.36
CA SER A 2 -18.46 0.73 6.20
C SER A 2 -17.19 1.08 5.43
N GLN A 3 -16.12 1.45 6.14
CA GLN A 3 -14.79 1.44 5.55
C GLN A 3 -14.25 0.02 5.62
N ASP A 4 -14.72 -0.83 4.71
CA ASP A 4 -14.18 -2.18 4.57
C ASP A 4 -12.67 -2.08 4.28
N PRO A 5 -11.83 -2.81 5.02
CA PRO A 5 -10.40 -2.84 4.76
C PRO A 5 -10.12 -3.48 3.40
N ILE A 6 -9.01 -3.09 2.79
CA ILE A 6 -8.56 -3.62 1.50
C ILE A 6 -7.53 -4.70 1.78
N THR A 7 -7.73 -5.88 1.20
CA THR A 7 -6.79 -7.00 1.27
C THR A 7 -5.92 -7.01 0.02
N LEU A 8 -4.62 -6.81 0.18
CA LEU A 8 -3.62 -6.97 -0.87
C LEU A 8 -3.02 -8.38 -0.80
N VAL A 9 -3.03 -9.10 -1.91
CA VAL A 9 -2.51 -10.47 -1.98
C VAL A 9 -1.20 -10.46 -2.76
N SER A 10 -0.15 -11.00 -2.17
CA SER A 10 1.15 -11.15 -2.82
C SER A 10 1.22 -12.35 -3.75
N LYS A 11 2.34 -12.47 -4.47
CA LYS A 11 2.69 -13.62 -5.31
C LYS A 11 2.62 -14.96 -4.58
N ASP A 12 3.06 -15.01 -3.33
CA ASP A 12 3.06 -16.21 -2.46
C ASP A 12 1.70 -16.45 -1.78
N ASP A 13 0.62 -15.85 -2.30
CA ASP A 13 -0.73 -15.91 -1.74
C ASP A 13 -0.87 -15.35 -0.30
N LYS A 14 0.16 -14.65 0.20
CA LYS A 14 0.06 -13.93 1.49
C LYS A 14 -0.80 -12.70 1.37
N GLU A 15 -1.67 -12.52 2.35
CA GLU A 15 -2.68 -11.48 2.42
C GLU A 15 -2.25 -10.40 3.42
N TYR A 16 -2.36 -9.15 3.00
CA TYR A 16 -2.04 -7.97 3.80
C TYR A 16 -3.24 -7.04 3.84
N GLU A 17 -3.74 -6.80 5.04
CA GLU A 17 -4.87 -5.91 5.24
C GLU A 17 -4.41 -4.46 5.42
N ILE A 18 -5.01 -3.55 4.69
CA ILE A 18 -4.75 -2.11 4.79
C ILE A 18 -6.08 -1.35 4.87
N SER A 19 -6.10 -0.27 5.66
CA SER A 19 -7.27 0.59 5.73
C SER A 19 -7.57 1.23 4.38
N ARG A 20 -8.84 1.31 3.99
CA ARG A 20 -9.25 1.92 2.71
C ARG A 20 -8.69 3.33 2.54
N SER A 21 -8.65 4.13 3.61
CA SER A 21 -8.10 5.49 3.57
C SER A 21 -6.61 5.53 3.21
N ALA A 22 -5.82 4.60 3.76
CA ALA A 22 -4.40 4.45 3.40
C ALA A 22 -4.24 3.88 1.98
N ALA A 23 -5.09 2.94 1.56
CA ALA A 23 -5.08 2.44 0.18
C ALA A 23 -5.44 3.54 -0.84
N MET A 24 -6.30 4.49 -0.47
CA MET A 24 -6.69 5.63 -1.31
C MET A 24 -5.59 6.67 -1.52
N VAL A 25 -4.49 6.60 -0.76
CA VAL A 25 -3.27 7.39 -1.02
C VAL A 25 -2.71 7.03 -2.41
N SER A 26 -2.71 5.75 -2.76
CA SER A 26 -2.31 5.29 -4.08
C SER A 26 -3.45 5.51 -5.08
N PRO A 27 -3.25 6.31 -6.14
CA PRO A 27 -4.27 6.51 -7.15
C PRO A 27 -4.51 5.22 -7.95
N THR A 28 -3.50 4.36 -8.12
CA THR A 28 -3.66 3.03 -8.74
C THR A 28 -4.58 2.15 -7.91
N LEU A 29 -4.32 2.01 -6.60
CA LEU A 29 -5.19 1.21 -5.73
C LEU A 29 -6.59 1.81 -5.66
N LYS A 30 -6.71 3.14 -5.58
CA LYS A 30 -7.99 3.85 -5.62
C LYS A 30 -8.76 3.51 -6.90
N ALA A 31 -8.14 3.61 -8.06
CA ALA A 31 -8.75 3.26 -9.34
C ALA A 31 -9.14 1.77 -9.40
N MET A 32 -8.34 0.88 -8.82
CA MET A 32 -8.69 -0.54 -8.71
C MET A 32 -9.86 -0.79 -7.76
N ILE A 33 -9.96 -0.08 -6.64
CA ILE A 33 -11.05 -0.21 -5.67
C ILE A 33 -12.35 0.35 -6.25
N GLU A 34 -12.29 1.50 -6.94
CA GLU A 34 -13.45 2.13 -7.56
C GLU A 34 -13.85 1.44 -8.88
N GLY A 35 -12.87 0.91 -9.62
CA GLY A 35 -13.03 0.25 -10.91
C GLY A 35 -13.30 -1.25 -10.84
N SER A 36 -12.96 -1.93 -9.74
CA SER A 36 -13.34 -3.33 -9.48
C SER A 36 -14.83 -3.40 -9.18
N PHE A 37 -15.60 -3.35 -10.26
CA PHE A 37 -17.04 -3.30 -10.30
C PHE A 37 -17.63 -4.55 -9.62
N ARG A 38 -18.19 -4.38 -8.42
CA ARG A 38 -19.17 -5.26 -7.74
C ARG A 38 -18.74 -6.68 -7.34
N GLU A 39 -17.64 -7.25 -7.86
CA GLU A 39 -17.24 -8.64 -7.55
C GLU A 39 -16.07 -8.77 -6.57
N SER A 40 -15.02 -7.95 -6.70
CA SER A 40 -13.90 -7.96 -5.76
C SER A 40 -14.18 -7.00 -4.59
N LYS A 41 -14.65 -7.56 -3.47
CA LYS A 41 -14.98 -6.84 -2.21
C LYS A 41 -13.75 -6.24 -1.50
N GLY A 42 -12.97 -5.39 -2.19
CA GLY A 42 -11.76 -4.83 -1.62
C GLY A 42 -10.59 -5.83 -1.55
N ARG A 43 -10.54 -6.81 -2.46
CA ARG A 43 -9.37 -7.70 -2.62
C ARG A 43 -8.62 -7.33 -3.89
N ILE A 44 -7.31 -7.12 -3.78
CA ILE A 44 -6.42 -6.80 -4.91
C ILE A 44 -5.28 -7.80 -4.93
N GLU A 45 -5.12 -8.49 -6.05
CA GLU A 45 -4.10 -9.51 -6.22
C GLU A 45 -2.89 -8.96 -6.97
N LEU A 46 -1.79 -8.80 -6.25
CA LEU A 46 -0.50 -8.31 -6.73
C LEU A 46 0.47 -9.48 -6.88
N LYS A 47 0.13 -10.39 -7.80
CA LYS A 47 0.92 -11.61 -8.09
C LYS A 47 2.32 -11.32 -8.68
N GLN A 48 2.59 -10.07 -9.03
CA GLN A 48 3.89 -9.63 -9.54
C GLN A 48 4.90 -9.30 -8.42
N PHE A 49 4.43 -9.05 -7.19
CA PHE A 49 5.28 -8.67 -6.07
C PHE A 49 5.33 -9.78 -5.02
N ASP A 50 6.53 -10.08 -4.55
CA ASP A 50 6.74 -10.99 -3.44
C ASP A 50 6.22 -10.39 -2.12
N SER A 51 5.91 -11.26 -1.16
CA SER A 51 5.24 -10.84 0.08
C SER A 51 6.06 -9.86 0.91
N HIS A 52 7.39 -9.93 0.84
CA HIS A 52 8.27 -9.03 1.57
C HIS A 52 8.23 -7.61 1.01
N ILE A 53 8.14 -7.46 -0.32
CA ILE A 53 7.92 -6.18 -1.00
C ILE A 53 6.55 -5.62 -0.63
N LEU A 54 5.50 -6.44 -0.74
CA LEU A 54 4.14 -6.02 -0.47
C LEU A 54 3.94 -5.56 0.98
N LYS A 55 4.58 -6.24 1.93
CA LYS A 55 4.61 -5.84 3.33
C LYS A 55 5.16 -4.42 3.48
N LYS A 56 6.30 -4.14 2.86
CA LYS A 56 6.98 -2.85 2.99
C LYS A 56 6.19 -1.72 2.29
N VAL A 57 5.54 -2.02 1.18
CA VAL A 57 4.57 -1.11 0.53
C VAL A 57 3.40 -0.77 1.45
N VAL A 58 2.82 -1.78 2.12
CA VAL A 58 1.71 -1.55 3.07
C VAL A 58 2.16 -0.74 4.27
N GLU A 59 3.36 -1.00 4.79
CA GLU A 59 3.96 -0.17 5.83
C GLU A 59 4.13 1.28 5.36
N TYR A 60 4.64 1.49 4.14
CA TYR A 60 4.81 2.83 3.57
C TYR A 60 3.47 3.55 3.36
N LEU A 61 2.44 2.88 2.85
CA LEU A 61 1.12 3.50 2.66
C LEU A 61 0.48 3.92 3.98
N ASN A 62 0.61 3.10 5.03
CA ASN A 62 0.13 3.46 6.36
C ASN A 62 0.95 4.60 6.96
N TYR A 63 2.27 4.55 6.81
CA TYR A 63 3.18 5.61 7.22
C TYR A 63 2.80 6.91 6.52
N ASN A 64 2.75 6.93 5.19
CA ASN A 64 2.36 8.11 4.41
C ASN A 64 0.98 8.62 4.83
N PHE A 65 0.00 7.73 5.05
CA PHE A 65 -1.33 8.15 5.50
C PHE A 65 -1.31 8.77 6.92
N GLN A 66 -0.57 8.18 7.86
CA GLN A 66 -0.45 8.67 9.23
C GLN A 66 0.26 10.03 9.27
N TYR A 67 1.34 10.16 8.50
CA TYR A 67 2.18 11.36 8.43
C TYR A 67 1.63 12.43 7.48
N SER A 68 0.75 12.08 6.54
CA SER A 68 0.15 13.03 5.58
C SER A 68 -0.73 14.10 6.25
N SER A 69 -1.17 13.89 7.49
CA SER A 69 -1.94 14.88 8.25
C SER A 69 -1.11 15.64 9.29
N ILE A 70 0.15 15.25 9.48
CA ILE A 70 1.07 15.90 10.42
C ILE A 70 1.81 16.97 9.64
N ASN A 71 1.99 18.16 10.24
CA ASN A 71 2.73 19.23 9.58
C ASN A 71 4.22 18.83 9.50
N GLU A 72 4.89 19.13 8.39
CA GLU A 72 6.29 18.80 8.11
C GLU A 72 7.29 19.29 9.18
N ASP A 73 6.87 20.18 10.09
CA ASP A 73 7.64 20.72 11.21
C ASP A 73 7.61 19.85 12.49
N ASP A 74 6.94 18.69 12.50
CA ASP A 74 6.90 17.79 13.65
C ASP A 74 8.08 16.80 13.61
N ASP A 75 8.98 16.87 14.61
CA ASP A 75 10.21 16.05 14.72
C ASP A 75 9.92 14.55 15.00
N ASP A 76 8.65 14.16 15.10
CA ASP A 76 8.21 12.80 15.46
C ASP A 76 8.04 11.85 14.25
N ILE A 77 8.49 12.25 13.06
CA ILE A 77 8.42 11.44 11.84
C ILE A 77 9.61 10.45 11.80
N PRO A 78 9.41 9.14 12.04
CA PRO A 78 10.48 8.18 12.13
C PRO A 78 11.04 7.83 10.74
N GLU A 79 12.35 7.66 10.63
CA GLU A 79 12.99 7.31 9.36
C GLU A 79 12.48 5.96 8.82
N PHE A 80 11.95 5.98 7.59
CA PHE A 80 11.52 4.76 6.90
C PHE A 80 12.72 4.08 6.24
N GLU A 81 13.40 3.21 6.96
CA GLU A 81 14.54 2.46 6.43
C GLU A 81 14.10 1.44 5.37
N ILE A 82 14.69 1.53 4.18
CA ILE A 82 14.49 0.58 3.08
C ILE A 82 15.79 -0.21 2.86
N PRO A 83 15.77 -1.55 3.01
CA PRO A 83 16.93 -2.37 2.75
C PRO A 83 17.30 -2.33 1.25
N THR A 84 18.60 -2.21 0.96
CA THR A 84 19.12 -2.05 -0.40
C THR A 84 18.78 -3.24 -1.32
N ASP A 85 18.69 -4.44 -0.74
CA ASP A 85 18.36 -5.68 -1.44
C ASP A 85 16.95 -5.65 -2.07
N MET A 86 16.01 -4.92 -1.44
CA MET A 86 14.62 -4.81 -1.90
C MET A 86 14.35 -3.52 -2.67
N SER A 87 15.32 -2.60 -2.80
CA SER A 87 15.08 -1.26 -3.35
C SER A 87 14.59 -1.28 -4.79
N LEU A 88 15.09 -2.19 -5.62
CA LEU A 88 14.70 -2.29 -7.04
C LEU A 88 13.25 -2.75 -7.18
N GLU A 89 12.87 -3.81 -6.48
CA GLU A 89 11.50 -4.34 -6.51
C GLU A 89 10.52 -3.36 -5.86
N LEU A 90 10.92 -2.69 -4.78
CA LEU A 90 10.13 -1.63 -4.16
C LEU A 90 9.92 -0.45 -5.10
N LEU A 91 10.94 -0.06 -5.87
CA LEU A 91 10.81 1.01 -6.87
C LEU A 91 9.78 0.62 -7.94
N LEU A 92 9.80 -0.62 -8.44
CA LEU A 92 8.80 -1.12 -9.38
C LEU A 92 7.40 -1.15 -8.76
N ALA A 93 7.28 -1.51 -7.49
CA ALA A 93 6.02 -1.47 -6.76
C ALA A 93 5.51 -0.05 -6.54
N ALA A 94 6.39 0.88 -6.19
CA ALA A 94 6.08 2.29 -6.02
C ALA A 94 5.61 2.92 -7.34
N ASP A 95 6.32 2.66 -8.45
CA ASP A 95 5.92 3.13 -9.78
C ASP A 95 4.55 2.58 -10.20
N TYR A 96 4.33 1.27 -10.00
CA TYR A 96 3.05 0.62 -10.31
C TYR A 96 1.89 1.19 -9.48
N LEU A 97 2.11 1.37 -8.18
CA LEU A 97 1.12 1.91 -7.25
C LEU A 97 1.05 3.45 -7.30
N ASN A 98 1.95 4.08 -8.05
CA ASN A 98 2.04 5.52 -8.25
C ASN A 98 2.15 6.28 -6.91
N ILE A 99 3.14 5.90 -6.10
CA ILE A 99 3.43 6.43 -4.75
C ILE A 99 4.91 6.73 -4.55
#